data_AF-A0A4Q3TWQ7-F1
#
_entry.id   AF-A0A4Q3TWQ7-F1
#
_cell.length_a   1.000
_cell.length_b   1.000
_cell.length_c   1.000
_cell.angle_alpha   90.00
_cell.angle_beta   90.00
_cell.angle_gamma   90.00
#
_symmetry.space_group_name_H-M   'P 1'
#
loop_
_entity.id
_entity.type
_entity.pdbx_description
1 polymer ?
#
loop_
_entity_poly.entity_id
_entity_poly.type
_entity_poly.pdbx_seq_one_letter_code
_entity_poly.pdbx_strand_id
1 'polypeptide(L)'
;MDSDAAKMEVAAIDPRNAAEAVRLSARVVLSTLVGDWRDDPAVNLGLARTGRIWSKRSIPALLDGEPVNLGRTAEFSFRPDAFRALAPPIELEEKV
;
A
#
# COMPACT_ATOMS: atom_id res chain seq x y z
N MET A 1 19.53 4.17 -10.75
CA MET A 1 18.14 3.71 -10.59
C MET A 1 17.27 4.82 -11.16
N ASP A 2 16.44 4.52 -12.14
CA ASP A 2 15.61 5.55 -12.79
C ASP A 2 14.52 6.01 -11.80
N SER A 3 14.75 7.16 -11.13
CA SER A 3 13.81 7.71 -10.14
C SER A 3 12.46 8.08 -10.77
N ASP A 4 12.42 8.22 -12.10
CA ASP A 4 11.19 8.42 -12.88
C ASP A 4 10.34 7.15 -13.01
N ALA A 5 10.87 5.97 -12.68
CA ALA A 5 10.10 4.73 -12.59
C ALA A 5 9.46 4.50 -11.21
N ALA A 6 9.97 5.13 -10.14
CA ALA A 6 9.51 4.88 -8.77
C ALA A 6 8.10 5.43 -8.52
N LYS A 7 7.20 4.57 -8.01
CA LYS A 7 5.80 4.88 -7.72
C LYS A 7 5.40 4.24 -6.40
N MET A 8 4.40 4.81 -5.74
CA MET A 8 3.81 4.25 -4.53
C MET A 8 2.78 3.19 -4.89
N GLU A 9 2.82 2.05 -4.21
CA GLU A 9 1.74 1.05 -4.27
C GLU A 9 0.51 1.59 -3.54
N VAL A 10 -0.64 1.45 -4.17
CA VAL A 10 -1.95 1.84 -3.63
C VAL A 10 -2.86 0.63 -3.72
N ALA A 11 -3.48 0.27 -2.59
CA ALA A 11 -4.44 -0.81 -2.51
C ALA A 11 -5.78 -0.27 -2.04
N ALA A 12 -6.85 -0.58 -2.76
CA ALA A 12 -8.22 -0.41 -2.31
C ALA A 12 -8.81 -1.78 -1.97
N ILE A 13 -9.35 -1.91 -0.76
CA ILE A 13 -9.95 -3.15 -0.25
C ILE A 13 -11.46 -2.94 -0.14
N ASP A 14 -12.25 -3.69 -0.92
CA ASP A 14 -13.70 -3.53 -1.02
C ASP A 14 -14.43 -4.89 -1.07
N PRO A 15 -14.49 -5.64 0.06
CA PRO A 15 -15.24 -6.89 0.13
C PRO A 15 -16.74 -6.60 0.10
N ARG A 16 -17.47 -7.28 -0.80
CA ARG A 16 -18.91 -7.05 -1.02
C ARG A 16 -19.79 -7.80 -0.02
N ASN A 17 -19.23 -8.77 0.70
CA ASN A 17 -19.93 -9.59 1.67
C ASN A 17 -18.99 -10.14 2.76
N ALA A 18 -19.57 -10.69 3.82
CA ALA A 18 -18.82 -11.21 4.97
C ALA A 18 -17.90 -12.40 4.60
N ALA A 19 -18.31 -13.26 3.67
CA ALA A 19 -17.50 -14.39 3.24
C ALA A 19 -16.23 -13.92 2.50
N GLU A 20 -16.33 -12.89 1.66
CA GLU A 20 -15.18 -12.23 1.01
C GLU A 20 -14.24 -11.60 2.06
N ALA A 21 -14.78 -10.93 3.08
CA ALA A 21 -13.99 -10.36 4.16
C ALA A 21 -13.22 -11.41 4.98
N VAL A 22 -13.87 -12.55 5.30
CA VAL A 22 -13.23 -13.68 6.00
C VAL A 22 -12.13 -14.30 5.14
N ARG A 23 -12.39 -14.54 3.85
CA ARG A 23 -11.39 -15.07 2.92
C ARG A 23 -10.17 -14.15 2.84
N LEU A 24 -10.39 -12.84 2.64
CA LEU A 24 -9.30 -11.87 2.58
C LEU A 24 -8.48 -11.88 3.87
N SER A 25 -9.13 -11.91 5.03
CA SER A 25 -8.46 -11.99 6.32
C SER A 25 -7.61 -13.26 6.45
N ALA A 26 -8.10 -14.41 5.97
CA ALA A 26 -7.34 -15.65 5.95
C ALA A 26 -6.08 -15.55 5.06
N ARG A 27 -6.14 -14.88 3.90
CA ARG A 27 -4.97 -14.64 3.03
C ARG A 27 -3.94 -13.72 3.68
N VAL A 28 -4.37 -12.73 4.46
CA VAL A 28 -3.45 -11.87 5.23
C VAL A 28 -2.72 -12.68 6.30
N VAL A 29 -3.46 -13.44 7.11
CA VAL A 29 -2.90 -14.15 8.28
C VAL A 29 -2.10 -15.38 7.88
N LEU A 30 -2.50 -16.06 6.80
CA LEU A 30 -1.91 -17.31 6.34
C LEU A 30 -1.26 -17.13 4.95
N SER A 31 -0.62 -15.98 4.70
CA SER A 31 -0.10 -15.61 3.37
C SER A 31 0.88 -16.63 2.79
N THR A 32 1.63 -17.34 3.63
CA THR A 32 2.55 -18.42 3.22
C THR A 32 1.87 -19.73 2.81
N LEU A 33 0.58 -19.90 3.17
CA LEU A 33 -0.19 -21.13 2.93
C LEU A 33 -1.36 -20.93 1.96
N VAL A 34 -1.97 -19.74 1.96
CA VAL A 34 -3.22 -19.43 1.24
C VAL A 34 -2.98 -18.36 0.15
N GLY A 35 -1.74 -17.91 -0.02
CA GLY A 35 -1.33 -16.91 -1.00
C GLY A 35 -1.51 -15.47 -0.53
N ASP A 36 -0.89 -14.54 -1.24
CA ASP A 36 -0.82 -13.13 -0.86
C ASP A 36 -2.20 -12.44 -0.94
N TRP A 37 -2.53 -11.62 0.06
CA TRP A 37 -3.75 -10.81 0.08
C TRP A 37 -3.83 -9.86 -1.12
N ARG A 38 -2.68 -9.48 -1.68
CA ARG A 38 -2.53 -8.66 -2.88
C ARG A 38 -3.27 -9.22 -4.10
N ASP A 39 -3.41 -10.53 -4.20
CA ASP A 39 -4.07 -11.18 -5.34
C ASP A 39 -5.56 -11.47 -5.08
N ASP A 40 -6.17 -10.97 -4.00
CA ASP A 40 -7.59 -11.24 -3.73
C ASP A 40 -8.50 -10.42 -4.66
N PRO A 41 -9.58 -10.98 -5.22
CA PRO A 41 -10.51 -10.23 -6.05
C PRO A 41 -11.16 -9.02 -5.37
N ALA A 42 -11.18 -8.97 -4.03
CA ALA A 42 -11.65 -7.82 -3.27
C ALA A 42 -10.59 -6.71 -3.13
N VAL A 43 -9.41 -6.88 -3.72
CA VAL A 43 -8.28 -5.94 -3.66
C VAL A 43 -8.00 -5.41 -5.05
N ASN A 44 -7.99 -4.09 -5.19
CA ASN A 44 -7.55 -3.39 -6.39
C ASN A 44 -6.20 -2.74 -6.12
N LEU A 45 -5.16 -3.21 -6.81
CA LEU A 45 -3.80 -2.70 -6.70
C LEU A 45 -3.46 -1.79 -7.88
N GLY A 46 -2.76 -0.71 -7.58
CA GLY A 46 -2.22 0.19 -8.57
C GLY A 46 -0.94 0.86 -8.11
N LEU A 47 -0.19 1.41 -9.07
CA LEU A 47 0.97 2.26 -8.80
C LEU A 47 0.62 3.71 -9.10
N ALA A 48 0.83 4.60 -8.12
CA ALA A 48 0.49 6.01 -8.23
C ALA A 48 1.64 6.93 -7.80
N ARG A 49 1.77 8.07 -8.49
CA ARG A 49 2.60 9.19 -8.03
C ARG A 49 1.80 10.21 -7.24
N THR A 50 0.52 10.34 -7.54
CA THR A 50 -0.39 11.28 -6.87
C THR A 50 -1.74 10.61 -6.73
N GLY A 51 -2.51 11.03 -5.72
CA GLY A 51 -3.88 10.58 -5.61
C GLY A 51 -4.69 11.45 -4.67
N ARG A 52 -6.00 11.28 -4.76
CA ARG A 52 -6.99 11.98 -3.95
C ARG A 52 -7.97 10.97 -3.40
N ILE A 53 -8.25 11.09 -2.10
CA ILE A 53 -9.18 10.26 -1.36
C ILE A 53 -10.26 11.18 -0.81
N TRP A 54 -11.52 10.76 -0.85
CA TRP A 54 -12.63 11.51 -0.28
C TRP A 54 -13.63 10.58 0.40
N SER A 55 -14.31 11.12 1.42
CA SER A 55 -15.37 10.43 2.14
C SER A 55 -16.47 11.41 2.53
N LYS A 56 -17.67 10.88 2.79
CA LYS A 56 -18.77 11.69 3.34
C LYS A 56 -18.42 12.24 4.72
N ARG A 57 -17.61 11.51 5.50
CA ARG A 57 -17.16 11.86 6.86
C ARG A 57 -15.64 12.05 6.89
N SER A 58 -15.12 12.43 8.04
CA SER A 58 -13.67 12.40 8.33
C SER A 58 -13.10 11.02 8.02
N ILE A 59 -11.87 10.99 7.49
CA ILE A 59 -11.18 9.75 7.12
C ILE A 59 -10.20 9.40 8.26
N PRO A 60 -10.49 8.38 9.08
CA PRO A 60 -9.50 7.86 10.01
C PRO A 60 -8.35 7.22 9.22
N ALA A 61 -7.12 7.54 9.59
CA ALA A 61 -5.93 7.02 8.92
C ALA A 61 -4.82 6.71 9.93
N LEU A 62 -3.86 5.92 9.47
CA LEU A 62 -2.62 5.63 10.17
C LEU A 62 -1.48 6.08 9.26
N LEU A 63 -0.65 7.00 9.73
CA LEU A 63 0.55 7.47 9.01
C LEU A 63 1.76 7.08 9.84
N ASP A 64 2.71 6.35 9.25
CA ASP A 64 3.92 5.86 9.92
C ASP A 64 3.67 5.09 11.24
N GLY A 65 2.46 4.57 11.45
CA GLY A 65 2.04 3.89 12.68
C GLY A 65 1.29 4.77 13.69
N GLU A 66 1.14 6.07 13.42
CA GLU A 66 0.46 7.02 14.29
C GLU A 66 -0.96 7.34 13.80
N PRO A 67 -1.97 7.31 14.67
CA PRO A 67 -3.34 7.59 14.29
C PRO A 67 -3.52 9.08 13.97
N VAL A 68 -4.11 9.37 12.82
CA VAL A 68 -4.49 10.72 12.42
C VAL A 68 -5.92 10.72 11.90
N ASN A 69 -6.62 11.83 12.11
CA ASN A 69 -7.94 12.03 11.52
C ASN A 69 -7.82 13.03 10.37
N LEU A 70 -7.87 12.53 9.14
CA LEU A 70 -7.87 13.37 7.96
C LEU A 70 -9.27 13.98 7.79
N GLY A 71 -9.35 15.10 7.06
CA GLY A 71 -10.62 15.71 6.72
C GLY A 71 -11.49 14.82 5.81
N ARG A 72 -12.51 15.42 5.20
CA ARG A 72 -13.37 14.72 4.22
C ARG A 72 -12.67 14.46 2.88
N THR A 73 -11.51 15.06 2.68
CA THR A 73 -10.67 14.89 1.50
C THR A 73 -9.21 14.91 1.93
N ALA A 74 -8.41 14.05 1.33
CA ALA A 74 -6.97 14.00 1.48
C ALA A 74 -6.32 13.83 0.11
N GLU A 75 -5.16 14.45 -0.08
CA GLU A 75 -4.35 14.32 -1.29
C GLU A 75 -2.95 13.86 -0.89
N PHE A 76 -2.33 13.07 -1.75
CA PHE A 76 -0.96 12.61 -1.55
C PHE A 76 -0.14 12.77 -2.82
N SER A 77 1.17 12.95 -2.63
CA SER A 77 2.16 12.95 -3.72
C SER A 77 3.40 12.17 -3.29
N PHE A 78 3.80 11.20 -4.09
CA PHE A 78 5.01 10.43 -3.93
C PHE A 78 6.23 11.25 -4.35
N ARG A 79 7.23 11.31 -3.47
CA ARG A 79 8.52 11.98 -3.71
C ARG A 79 9.61 10.91 -3.73
N PRO A 80 10.17 10.55 -4.90
CA PRO A 80 11.12 9.44 -5.02
C PRO A 80 12.41 9.68 -4.22
N ASP A 81 12.88 10.93 -4.15
CA ASP A 81 14.10 11.32 -3.46
C ASP A 81 13.78 12.20 -2.25
N ALA A 82 12.86 11.75 -1.39
CA ALA A 82 12.37 12.54 -0.27
C ALA A 82 13.43 12.79 0.82
N PHE A 83 14.33 11.83 1.05
CA PHE A 83 15.39 11.92 2.05
C PHE A 83 16.50 10.90 1.76
N ARG A 84 17.63 11.04 2.47
CA ARG A 84 18.74 10.10 2.42
C ARG A 84 18.75 9.27 3.70
N ALA A 85 18.77 7.95 3.55
CA ALA A 85 18.90 7.01 4.66
C ALA A 85 20.24 6.29 4.59
N LEU A 86 20.78 5.89 5.74
CA LEU A 86 21.83 4.87 5.77
C LEU A 86 21.20 3.52 5.44
N ALA A 87 21.77 2.81 4.49
CA ALA A 87 21.36 1.46 4.11
C ALA A 87 22.55 0.51 4.25
N PRO A 88 22.31 -0.79 4.50
CA PRO A 88 23.35 -1.80 4.36
C PRO A 88 24.02 -1.71 2.98
N PRO A 89 25.27 -2.17 2.85
CA PRO A 89 25.89 -2.29 1.54
C PRO A 89 25.00 -3.15 0.63
N ILE A 90 24.75 -2.69 -0.59
CA ILE A 90 24.08 -3.50 -1.60
C ILE A 90 25.13 -4.49 -2.11
N GLU A 91 25.08 -5.74 -1.66
CA GLU A 91 25.85 -6.82 -2.30
C GLU A 91 25.27 -7.03 -3.70
N LEU A 92 26.02 -6.61 -4.71
CA LEU A 92 25.71 -6.97 -6.09
C LEU A 92 26.13 -8.43 -6.24
N GLU A 93 25.15 -9.35 -6.28
CA GLU A 93 25.41 -10.72 -6.74
C GLU A 93 25.97 -10.64 -8.18
N GLU A 94 27.28 -10.79 -8.32
CA GLU A 94 27.90 -11.06 -9.61
C GLU A 94 27.39 -12.43 -10.07
N LYS A 95 26.48 -12.42 -11.05
CA LYS A 95 26.17 -13.62 -11.83
C LYS A 95 27.44 -14.06 -12.56
N VAL A 96 28.08 -15.11 -12.03
CA VAL A 96 29.08 -15.93 -12.73
C VAL A 96 28.38 -16.82 -13.76
#